data_AF-A0A126RB44-F1
#
_entry.id   AF-A0A126RB44-F1
#
_cell.length_a   1.000
_cell.length_b   1.000
_cell.length_c   1.000
_cell.angle_alpha   90.00
_cell.angle_beta   90.00
_cell.angle_gamma   90.00
#
_symmetry.space_group_name_H-M   'P 1'
#
loop_
_entity.id
_entity.type
_entity.pdbx_description
1 polymer ?
#
loop_
_entity_poly.entity_id
_entity_poly.type
_entity_poly.pdbx_seq_one_letter_code
_entity_poly.pdbx_strand_id
1 'polypeptide(L)'
;MLQVETEFPNPGSIALFNGLRWRVLSHAADGTAHIAREGVAASLSRRAAIDELVDPKAADDNALIALTDASEAGKRIGLFIARQLRDANEITLADLRRDLSEAAREGRVPAPRDNFQIAMLLRKLGWRKIGNIAQGSRSSIYVRGAVQ
;
A
#
# COMPACT_ATOMS: atom_id res chain seq x y z
N MET A 1 -35.14 5.51 -5.85
CA MET A 1 -34.52 4.76 -4.75
C MET A 1 -33.05 5.17 -4.74
N LEU A 2 -32.69 6.13 -3.89
CA LEU A 2 -31.31 6.65 -3.80
C LEU A 2 -30.48 5.62 -3.03
N GLN A 3 -29.62 4.87 -3.71
CA GLN A 3 -28.53 4.13 -3.06
C GLN A 3 -27.58 5.19 -2.49
N VAL A 4 -27.69 5.44 -1.18
CA VAL A 4 -26.62 6.10 -0.44
C VAL A 4 -25.47 5.10 -0.43
N GLU A 5 -24.33 5.47 -1.00
CA GLU A 5 -23.08 4.73 -0.84
C GLU A 5 -22.75 4.77 0.66
N THR A 6 -23.09 3.69 1.37
CA THR A 6 -22.83 3.61 2.80
C THR A 6 -21.32 3.47 3.00
N GLU A 7 -20.68 4.50 3.56
CA GLU A 7 -19.24 4.50 3.81
C GLU A 7 -18.84 3.29 4.66
N PHE A 8 -17.92 2.47 4.15
CA PHE A 8 -17.32 1.37 4.90
C PHE A 8 -16.44 1.94 6.03
N PRO A 9 -16.35 1.29 7.19
CA PRO A 9 -17.03 0.05 7.61
C PRO A 9 -18.48 0.27 8.05
N ASN A 10 -19.34 -0.73 7.86
CA ASN A 10 -20.74 -0.70 8.28
C ASN A 10 -21.02 -1.82 9.30
N PRO A 11 -21.87 -1.61 10.32
CA PRO A 11 -22.28 -2.71 11.20
C PRO A 11 -22.86 -3.88 10.39
N GLY A 12 -22.37 -5.09 10.66
CA GLY A 12 -22.68 -6.30 9.90
C GLY A 12 -21.70 -6.62 8.77
N SER A 13 -20.83 -5.69 8.35
CA SER A 13 -19.82 -5.95 7.33
C SER A 13 -18.64 -6.77 7.86
N ILE A 14 -17.88 -7.36 6.93
CA ILE A 14 -16.59 -7.99 7.23
C ILE A 14 -15.50 -6.97 6.93
N ALA A 15 -14.58 -6.81 7.86
CA ALA A 15 -13.40 -5.96 7.77
C ALA A 15 -12.12 -6.78 7.98
N LEU A 16 -11.03 -6.34 7.35
CA LEU A 16 -9.69 -6.78 7.71
C LEU A 16 -9.14 -5.88 8.80
N PHE A 17 -8.63 -6.51 9.86
CA PHE A 17 -7.93 -5.85 10.95
C PHE A 17 -6.68 -6.67 11.30
N ASN A 18 -5.51 -6.05 11.20
CA ASN A 18 -4.20 -6.72 11.27
C ASN A 18 -4.08 -7.94 10.34
N GLY A 19 -4.65 -7.85 9.14
CA GLY A 19 -4.62 -8.92 8.12
C GLY A 19 -5.54 -10.12 8.38
N LEU A 20 -6.35 -10.09 9.44
CA LEU A 20 -7.35 -11.11 9.73
C LEU A 20 -8.76 -10.60 9.43
N ARG A 21 -9.70 -11.49 9.09
CA ARG A 21 -11.12 -11.15 8.85
C ARG A 21 -11.89 -11.07 10.17
N TRP A 22 -12.62 -9.98 10.34
CA TRP A 22 -13.45 -9.67 11.50
C TRP A 22 -14.81 -9.15 11.05
N ARG A 23 -15.86 -9.44 11.80
CA ARG A 23 -17.20 -8.87 11.63
C ARG A 23 -17.34 -7.62 12.47
N VAL A 24 -17.81 -6.53 11.86
CA VAL A 24 -18.14 -5.29 12.56
C VAL A 24 -19.50 -5.45 13.22
N LEU A 25 -19.59 -5.31 14.54
CA LEU A 25 -20.83 -5.46 15.30
C LEU A 25 -21.54 -4.11 15.50
N SER A 26 -20.79 -3.09 15.89
CA SER A 26 -21.31 -1.75 16.14
C SER A 26 -20.21 -0.69 16.08
N HIS A 27 -20.60 0.56 15.87
CA HIS A 27 -19.73 1.72 16.02
C HIS A 27 -19.99 2.37 17.38
N ALA A 28 -18.92 2.88 17.98
CA ALA A 28 -19.00 3.70 19.16
C ALA A 28 -18.80 5.17 18.82
N ALA A 29 -19.31 6.05 19.67
CA ALA A 29 -19.23 7.50 19.49
C ALA A 29 -17.79 8.05 19.55
N ASP A 30 -16.83 7.23 19.99
CA ASP A 30 -15.40 7.57 20.09
C ASP A 30 -14.59 7.24 18.83
N GLY A 31 -15.24 6.91 17.72
CA GLY A 31 -14.56 6.59 16.45
C GLY A 31 -13.97 5.18 16.39
N THR A 32 -14.31 4.32 17.35
CA THR A 32 -13.93 2.90 17.35
C THR A 32 -15.10 2.01 16.92
N ALA A 33 -14.77 0.84 16.38
CA ALA A 33 -15.72 -0.21 16.06
C ALA A 33 -15.51 -1.42 16.97
N HIS A 34 -16.62 -2.02 17.40
CA HIS A 34 -16.61 -3.29 18.10
C HIS A 34 -16.62 -4.41 17.06
N ILE A 35 -15.59 -5.24 17.05
CA ILE A 35 -15.39 -6.28 16.04
C ILE A 35 -15.28 -7.67 16.69
N ALA A 36 -15.78 -8.69 16.01
CA ALA A 36 -15.69 -10.09 16.44
C ALA A 36 -15.05 -10.95 15.36
N ARG A 37 -14.22 -11.91 15.76
CA ARG A 37 -13.53 -12.78 14.80
C ARG A 37 -14.52 -13.70 14.10
N GLU A 38 -14.32 -13.95 12.82
CA GLU A 38 -15.16 -14.90 12.08
C GLU A 38 -14.65 -16.35 12.25
N GLY A 39 -15.57 -17.32 12.36
CA GLY A 39 -15.25 -18.76 12.44
C GLY A 39 -15.22 -19.35 13.86
N VAL A 40 -14.44 -20.42 14.06
CA VAL A 40 -14.40 -21.23 15.31
C VAL A 40 -13.99 -20.43 16.55
N ALA A 41 -13.39 -19.25 16.37
CA ALA A 41 -12.98 -18.34 17.43
C ALA A 41 -13.90 -17.10 17.56
N ALA A 42 -15.18 -17.23 17.21
CA ALA A 42 -16.16 -16.12 17.26
C ALA A 42 -16.40 -15.50 18.65
N SER A 43 -15.90 -16.12 19.72
CA SER A 43 -15.87 -15.55 21.06
C SER A 43 -14.83 -14.44 21.25
N LEU A 44 -13.86 -14.31 20.34
CA LEU A 44 -12.87 -13.23 20.38
C LEU A 44 -13.48 -11.94 19.82
N SER A 45 -13.85 -11.04 20.73
CA SER A 45 -14.24 -9.66 20.41
C SER A 45 -13.16 -8.66 20.83
N ARG A 46 -13.10 -7.52 20.15
CA ARG A 46 -12.24 -6.40 20.52
C ARG A 46 -12.76 -5.07 19.98
N ARG A 47 -12.17 -3.97 20.45
CA ARG A 47 -12.33 -2.64 19.86
C ARG A 47 -11.13 -2.36 18.94
N ALA A 48 -11.41 -1.78 17.79
CA ALA A 48 -10.43 -1.32 16.81
C ALA A 48 -10.82 0.09 16.34
N ALA A 49 -9.86 0.90 15.95
CA ALA A 49 -10.16 2.20 15.35
C ALA A 49 -10.79 1.97 13.96
N ILE A 50 -11.80 2.76 13.60
CA ILE A 50 -12.54 2.59 12.34
C ILE A 50 -11.64 2.74 11.11
N ASP A 51 -10.63 3.62 11.19
CA ASP A 51 -9.63 3.87 10.14
C ASP A 51 -8.61 2.73 9.97
N GLU A 52 -8.47 1.85 10.95
CA GLU A 52 -7.65 0.63 10.86
C GLU A 52 -8.40 -0.55 10.22
N LEU A 53 -9.71 -0.41 9.97
CA LEU A 53 -10.53 -1.42 9.32
C LEU A 53 -10.46 -1.25 7.80
N VAL A 54 -10.09 -2.32 7.11
CA VAL A 54 -9.97 -2.33 5.64
C VAL A 54 -11.04 -3.22 5.03
N ASP A 55 -11.67 -2.79 3.94
CA ASP A 55 -12.61 -3.63 3.19
C ASP A 55 -11.86 -4.84 2.60
N PRO A 56 -12.25 -6.09 2.92
CA PRO A 56 -11.64 -7.28 2.35
C PRO A 56 -11.70 -7.30 0.82
N LYS A 57 -12.75 -6.77 0.19
CA LYS A 57 -12.83 -6.67 -1.27
C LYS A 57 -11.83 -5.68 -1.82
N ALA A 58 -11.70 -4.50 -1.21
CA ALA A 58 -10.68 -3.54 -1.59
C ALA A 58 -9.26 -4.09 -1.37
N ALA A 59 -9.05 -4.86 -0.30
CA ALA A 59 -7.78 -5.54 -0.06
C ALA A 59 -7.52 -6.68 -1.04
N ASP A 60 -8.54 -7.47 -1.41
CA ASP A 60 -8.45 -8.55 -2.37
C ASP A 60 -8.24 -7.99 -3.80
N ASP A 61 -8.90 -6.90 -4.18
CA ASP A 61 -8.65 -6.18 -5.44
C ASP A 61 -7.23 -5.62 -5.48
N ASN A 62 -6.77 -5.00 -4.39
CA ASN A 62 -5.38 -4.55 -4.24
C ASN A 62 -4.38 -5.72 -4.22
N ALA A 63 -4.76 -6.88 -3.69
CA ALA A 63 -3.94 -8.08 -3.69
C ALA A 63 -3.91 -8.75 -5.07
N LEU A 64 -5.01 -8.69 -5.84
CA LEU A 64 -5.08 -9.14 -7.23
C LEU A 64 -4.20 -8.25 -8.12
N ILE A 65 -4.19 -6.95 -7.85
CA ILE A 65 -3.24 -5.99 -8.44
C ILE A 65 -1.80 -6.34 -8.02
N ALA A 66 -1.56 -6.70 -6.76
CA ALA A 66 -0.24 -7.08 -6.28
C ALA A 66 0.24 -8.44 -6.84
N LEU A 67 -0.67 -9.39 -7.11
CA LEU A 67 -0.37 -10.69 -7.72
C LEU A 67 -0.09 -10.59 -9.23
N THR A 68 -0.70 -9.62 -9.91
CA THR A 68 -0.43 -9.34 -11.33
C THR A 68 0.85 -8.51 -11.54
N ASP A 69 1.44 -7.97 -10.47
CA ASP A 69 2.67 -7.15 -10.48
C ASP A 69 3.98 -7.98 -10.53
N ALA A 70 3.92 -9.20 -11.06
CA ALA A 70 5.06 -9.95 -11.61
C ALA A 70 5.10 -9.88 -13.15
N SER A 71 4.34 -8.97 -13.75
CA SER A 71 4.38 -8.69 -15.19
C SER A 71 5.79 -8.33 -15.67
N GLU A 72 6.09 -8.62 -16.94
CA GLU A 72 7.34 -8.20 -17.59
C GLU A 72 7.60 -6.70 -17.38
N ALA A 73 6.54 -5.90 -17.37
CA ALA A 73 6.59 -4.47 -17.09
C ALA A 73 7.16 -4.15 -15.71
N GLY A 74 6.64 -4.80 -14.64
CA GLY A 74 7.15 -4.62 -13.27
C GLY A 74 8.62 -5.04 -13.14
N LYS A 75 9.05 -6.10 -13.85
CA LYS A 75 10.46 -6.54 -13.90
C LYS A 75 11.35 -5.50 -14.59
N ARG A 76 10.92 -4.91 -15.71
CA ARG A 76 11.67 -3.87 -16.44
C ARG A 76 11.79 -2.59 -15.61
N ILE A 77 10.73 -2.18 -14.93
CA ILE A 77 10.76 -1.05 -14.00
C ILE A 77 11.71 -1.37 -12.85
N GLY A 78 11.59 -2.55 -12.21
CA GLY A 78 12.47 -2.96 -11.12
C GLY A 78 13.94 -3.01 -11.50
N LEU A 79 14.28 -3.51 -12.69
CA LEU A 79 15.65 -3.54 -13.20
C LEU A 79 16.20 -2.13 -13.43
N PHE A 80 15.39 -1.23 -13.98
CA PHE A 80 15.77 0.16 -14.16
C PHE A 80 16.03 0.86 -12.82
N ILE A 81 15.13 0.67 -11.85
CA ILE A 81 15.29 1.18 -10.49
C ILE A 81 16.59 0.63 -9.88
N ALA A 82 16.83 -0.68 -9.92
CA ALA A 82 18.04 -1.30 -9.40
C ALA A 82 19.32 -0.72 -10.02
N ARG A 83 19.31 -0.44 -11.33
CA ARG A 83 20.43 0.22 -12.02
C ARG A 83 20.68 1.62 -11.48
N GLN A 84 19.65 2.45 -11.32
CA GLN A 84 19.79 3.81 -10.79
C GLN A 84 20.29 3.83 -9.35
N LEU A 85 19.92 2.81 -8.57
CA LEU A 85 20.24 2.71 -7.16
C LEU A 85 21.62 2.11 -6.88
N ARG A 86 22.37 1.68 -7.90
CA ARG A 86 23.65 0.97 -7.76
C ARG A 86 24.65 1.76 -6.92
N ASP A 87 24.79 3.04 -7.22
CA ASP A 87 25.78 3.94 -6.63
C ASP A 87 25.18 4.97 -5.66
N ALA A 88 23.87 4.85 -5.39
CA ALA A 88 23.15 5.71 -4.44
C ALA A 88 23.04 5.06 -3.06
N ASN A 89 23.14 5.88 -2.01
CA ASN A 89 22.86 5.49 -0.62
C ASN A 89 21.51 6.03 -0.13
N GLU A 90 21.04 7.12 -0.75
CA GLU A 90 19.78 7.79 -0.47
C GLU A 90 19.13 8.21 -1.78
N ILE A 91 17.81 8.13 -1.86
CA ILE A 91 17.02 8.64 -2.99
C ILE A 91 15.68 9.16 -2.51
N THR A 92 15.17 10.22 -3.15
CA THR A 92 13.80 10.66 -2.93
C THR A 92 12.85 10.00 -3.92
N LEU A 93 11.61 9.77 -3.50
CA LEU A 93 10.57 9.21 -4.39
C LEU A 93 10.27 10.16 -5.56
N ALA A 94 10.37 11.47 -5.34
CA ALA A 94 10.16 12.48 -6.38
C ALA A 94 11.22 12.40 -7.49
N ASP A 95 12.50 12.25 -7.12
CA ASP A 95 13.59 12.08 -8.10
C ASP A 95 13.41 10.78 -8.88
N LEU A 96 13.15 9.68 -8.18
CA LEU A 96 12.93 8.39 -8.83
C LEU A 96 11.72 8.42 -9.77
N ARG A 97 10.64 9.11 -9.39
CA ARG A 97 9.47 9.30 -10.24
C ARG A 97 9.81 10.09 -11.50
N ARG A 98 10.58 11.18 -11.38
CA ARG A 98 11.01 11.99 -12.52
C ARG A 98 11.81 11.13 -13.51
N ASP A 99 12.78 10.38 -13.02
CA ASP A 99 13.65 9.54 -13.86
C ASP A 99 12.87 8.41 -14.54
N LEU A 100 11.91 7.80 -13.83
CA LEU A 100 10.99 6.80 -14.40
C LEU A 100 10.06 7.41 -15.45
N SER A 101 9.53 8.60 -15.21
CA SER A 101 8.70 9.32 -16.19
C SER A 101 9.47 9.65 -17.45
N GLU A 102 10.73 10.09 -17.32
CA GLU A 102 11.60 10.35 -18.48
C GLU A 102 11.92 9.07 -19.25
N ALA A 103 12.32 8.00 -18.55
CA ALA A 103 12.60 6.71 -19.19
C ALA A 103 11.36 6.09 -19.84
N ALA A 104 10.17 6.31 -19.28
CA ALA A 104 8.91 5.88 -19.87
C ALA A 104 8.54 6.68 -21.13
N ARG A 105 8.74 8.01 -21.10
CA ARG A 105 8.56 8.88 -22.27
C ARG A 105 9.46 8.46 -23.43
N GLU A 106 10.67 7.99 -23.13
CA GLU A 106 11.63 7.48 -24.11
C GLU A 106 11.39 6.01 -24.51
N GLY A 107 10.37 5.34 -23.97
CA GLY A 107 10.03 3.96 -24.28
C GLY A 107 11.00 2.91 -23.73
N ARG A 108 11.93 3.28 -22.83
CA ARG A 108 12.91 2.35 -22.22
C ARG A 108 12.24 1.39 -21.22
N VAL A 109 11.30 1.92 -20.44
CA VAL A 109 10.49 1.17 -19.47
C VAL A 109 9.01 1.53 -19.61
N PRO A 110 8.08 0.66 -19.18
CA PRO A 110 6.68 1.04 -19.04
C PRO A 110 6.51 2.13 -17.97
N ALA A 111 5.48 2.97 -18.13
CA ALA A 111 5.13 3.94 -17.11
C ALA A 111 4.68 3.22 -15.83
N PRO A 112 5.19 3.59 -14.65
CA PRO A 112 4.68 3.06 -13.40
C PRO A 112 3.21 3.45 -13.22
N ARG A 113 2.41 2.53 -12.69
CA ARG A 113 0.97 2.73 -12.47
C ARG A 113 0.71 3.84 -11.45
N ASP A 114 1.45 3.80 -10.34
CA ASP A 114 1.32 4.73 -9.24
C ASP A 114 2.58 4.73 -8.36
N ASN A 115 2.61 5.64 -7.37
CA ASN A 115 3.70 5.72 -6.40
C ASN A 115 3.83 4.46 -5.52
N PHE A 116 2.75 3.70 -5.36
CA PHE A 116 2.74 2.50 -4.55
C PHE A 116 3.54 1.37 -5.21
N GLN A 117 3.41 1.19 -6.54
CA GLN A 117 4.22 0.26 -7.31
C GLN A 117 5.73 0.54 -7.16
N ILE A 118 6.13 1.81 -7.26
CA ILE A 118 7.54 2.23 -7.09
C ILE A 118 8.02 1.92 -5.67
N ALA A 119 7.21 2.25 -4.66
CA ALA A 119 7.53 1.98 -3.26
C ALA A 119 7.65 0.47 -2.96
N MET A 120 6.81 -0.37 -3.56
CA MET A 120 6.89 -1.83 -3.45
C MET A 120 8.19 -2.37 -4.07
N LEU A 121 8.56 -1.90 -5.26
CA LEU A 121 9.80 -2.31 -5.93
C LEU A 121 11.03 -1.90 -5.11
N LEU A 122 11.04 -0.69 -4.55
CA LEU A 122 12.09 -0.24 -3.63
C LEU A 122 12.24 -1.18 -2.42
N ARG A 123 11.12 -1.54 -1.77
CA ARG A 123 11.15 -2.49 -0.64
C ARG A 123 11.69 -3.86 -1.05
N LYS A 124 11.27 -4.39 -2.20
CA LYS A 124 11.78 -5.66 -2.75
C LYS A 124 13.28 -5.61 -3.05
N LEU A 125 13.81 -4.44 -3.41
CA LEU A 125 15.24 -4.20 -3.64
C LEU A 125 16.03 -3.90 -2.36
N GLY A 126 15.42 -4.02 -1.17
CA GLY A 126 16.09 -3.77 0.11
C GLY A 126 16.17 -2.30 0.52
N TRP A 127 15.39 -1.41 -0.11
CA TRP A 127 15.34 0.01 0.24
C TRP A 127 14.22 0.30 1.24
N ARG A 128 14.51 1.10 2.26
CA ARG A 128 13.58 1.43 3.34
C ARG A 128 13.28 2.93 3.37
N LYS A 129 12.01 3.28 3.60
CA LYS A 129 11.60 4.66 3.83
C LYS A 129 12.06 5.11 5.22
N ILE A 130 12.79 6.23 5.32
CA ILE A 130 13.26 6.77 6.61
C ILE A 130 12.58 8.07 7.03
N GLY A 131 11.87 8.73 6.12
CA GLY A 131 11.24 10.01 6.42
C GLY A 131 10.63 10.65 5.19
N ASN A 132 10.37 11.95 5.29
CA ASN A 132 9.97 12.76 4.15
C ASN A 132 10.79 14.06 4.17
N ILE A 133 11.25 14.50 3.00
CA ILE A 133 11.82 15.85 2.81
C ILE A 133 10.70 16.78 2.39
N ALA A 134 10.67 17.97 2.99
CA ALA A 134 9.80 19.08 2.59
C ALA A 134 10.64 20.09 1.77
N GLN A 135 10.89 19.78 0.49
CA GLN A 135 11.32 20.77 -0.49
C GLN A 135 10.21 20.88 -1.55
N GLY A 136 9.34 21.86 -1.40
CA GLY A 136 8.20 22.09 -2.30
C GLY A 136 7.00 21.18 -2.00
N SER A 137 7.08 19.90 -2.38
CA SER A 137 6.07 18.88 -2.04
C SER A 137 6.67 17.82 -1.12
N ARG A 138 5.87 17.27 -0.19
CA ARG A 138 6.34 16.27 0.78
C ARG A 138 6.73 14.98 0.04
N SER A 139 8.02 14.76 -0.15
CA SER A 139 8.56 13.60 -0.87
C SER A 139 9.14 12.60 0.13
N SER A 140 8.85 11.30 -0.07
CA SER A 140 9.39 10.24 0.79
C SER A 140 10.86 10.00 0.49
N ILE A 141 11.68 9.84 1.53
CA ILE A 141 13.11 9.53 1.43
C ILE A 141 13.31 8.04 1.67
N TYR A 142 14.08 7.40 0.79
CA TYR A 142 14.46 6.01 0.89
C TYR A 142 15.97 5.89 1.01
N VAL A 143 16.44 5.03 1.90
CA VAL A 143 17.85 4.66 2.02
C VAL A 143 18.02 3.17 1.82
N ARG A 144 19.22 2.76 1.41
CA ARG A 144 19.56 1.35 1.34
C ARG A 144 19.49 0.76 2.75
N GLY A 145 18.60 -0.20 2.97
CA GLY A 145 18.57 -0.97 4.19
C GLY A 145 19.70 -2.00 4.18
N ALA A 146 20.32 -2.24 5.34
CA ALA A 146 21.04 -3.49 5.51
C ALA A 146 20.01 -4.62 5.40
N VAL A 147 20.26 -5.58 4.51
CA VAL A 147 19.50 -6.83 4.47
C VAL A 147 19.70 -7.48 5.83
N GLN A 148 18.64 -7.56 6.65
CA GLN A 148 18.61 -8.41 7.84
C GLN A 148 18.13 -9.79 7.43
#